data_AF-A0A0P1AWS2-F1
#
_entry.id   AF-A0A0P1AWS2-F1
#
_cell.length_a   1.000
_cell.length_b   1.000
_cell.length_c   1.000
_cell.angle_alpha   90.00
_cell.angle_beta   90.00
_cell.angle_gamma   90.00
#
_symmetry.space_group_name_H-M   'P 1'
#
loop_
_entity.id
_entity.type
_entity.pdbx_description
1 polymer ?
#
loop_
_entity_poly.entity_id
_entity_poly.type
_entity_poly.pdbx_seq_one_letter_code
_entity_poly.pdbx_strand_id
1 'polypeptide(L)'
;MDVYLIKRGHKFPSMRKNYCVLVRIELSFYVTHDESKNRNSSATTNRLDAMELETKDGKTFFCAASSAKDKRKWINTLYHEIAPGQRHQRCEMDNASETEHDRRLEINFAAK
;
A
#
# COMPACT_ATOMS: atom_id res chain seq x y z
N MET A 1 -6.20 16.54 8.51
CA MET A 1 -4.91 17.11 8.07
C MET A 1 -4.97 17.27 6.57
N ASP A 2 -4.48 18.38 6.04
CA ASP A 2 -4.53 18.71 4.62
C ASP A 2 -3.20 19.32 4.15
N VAL A 3 -2.68 18.79 3.06
CA VAL A 3 -1.34 19.15 2.55
C VAL A 3 -1.21 18.81 1.07
N TYR A 4 -0.33 19.50 0.35
CA TYR A 4 0.03 19.10 -1.00
C TYR A 4 1.06 17.97 -0.98
N LEU A 5 0.74 16.82 -1.59
CA LEU A 5 1.67 15.71 -1.76
C LEU A 5 1.96 15.47 -3.24
N ILE A 6 3.18 15.01 -3.52
CA ILE A 6 3.54 14.51 -4.85
C ILE A 6 3.39 12.99 -4.83
N LYS A 7 2.46 12.48 -5.64
CA LYS A 7 2.18 11.04 -5.75
C LYS A 7 2.70 10.52 -7.09
N ARG A 8 3.40 9.39 -7.06
CA ARG A 8 3.73 8.63 -8.27
C ARG A 8 2.49 7.89 -8.79
N GLY A 9 2.20 8.06 -10.08
CA GLY A 9 1.18 7.27 -10.76
C GLY A 9 1.60 5.80 -10.83
N HIS A 10 0.64 4.90 -10.62
CA HIS A 10 0.89 3.46 -10.64
C HIS A 10 0.98 2.94 -12.09
N LYS A 11 0.02 3.33 -12.95
CA LYS A 11 -0.03 2.94 -14.36
C LYS A 11 1.01 3.67 -15.22
N PHE A 12 1.30 4.92 -14.88
CA PHE A 12 2.33 5.70 -15.53
C PHE A 12 3.19 6.34 -14.43
N PRO A 13 4.52 6.15 -14.45
CA PRO A 13 5.44 6.65 -13.43
C PRO A 13 5.63 8.18 -13.51
N SER A 14 4.53 8.93 -13.62
CA SER A 14 4.49 10.38 -13.54
C SER A 14 4.32 10.81 -12.08
N MET A 15 5.04 11.86 -11.70
CA MET A 15 4.91 12.50 -10.41
C MET A 15 3.88 13.63 -10.55
N ARG A 16 2.79 13.58 -9.78
CA ARG A 16 1.74 14.63 -9.80
C ARG A 16 1.54 15.20 -8.40
N LYS A 17 1.55 16.54 -8.30
CA LYS A 17 1.17 17.27 -7.10
C LYS A 17 -0.34 17.26 -6.98
N ASN A 18 -0.87 16.82 -5.83
CA ASN A 18 -2.29 16.79 -5.53
C ASN A 18 -2.53 17.42 -4.16
N TYR A 19 -3.71 18.01 -3.99
CA TYR A 19 -4.19 18.41 -2.66
C TYR A 19 -4.74 17.18 -1.95
N CYS A 20 -4.14 16.83 -0.82
CA CYS A 20 -4.47 15.63 -0.08
C CYS A 20 -5.18 15.99 1.20
N VAL A 21 -6.31 15.32 1.46
CA VAL A 21 -7.06 15.46 2.71
C VAL A 21 -7.10 14.10 3.39
N LEU A 22 -6.51 14.02 4.58
CA LEU A 22 -6.55 12.85 5.44
C LEU A 22 -7.64 13.02 6.50
N VAL A 23 -8.64 12.15 6.44
CA VAL A 23 -9.72 12.05 7.42
C VAL A 23 -9.72 10.64 7.99
N ARG A 24 -9.36 10.51 9.27
CA ARG A 24 -9.17 9.21 9.96
C ARG A 24 -8.18 8.31 9.22
N ILE A 25 -8.68 7.38 8.39
CA ILE A 25 -7.92 6.38 7.63
C ILE A 25 -8.17 6.48 6.12
N GLU A 26 -8.92 7.49 5.70
CA GLU A 26 -9.25 7.75 4.31
C GLU A 26 -8.42 8.92 3.81
N LEU A 27 -7.65 8.67 2.76
CA LEU A 27 -6.83 9.67 2.11
C LEU A 27 -7.43 9.99 0.75
N SER A 28 -7.98 11.19 0.63
CA SER A 28 -8.58 11.70 -0.61
C SER A 28 -7.63 12.64 -1.34
N PHE A 29 -7.60 12.52 -2.66
CA PHE A 29 -6.76 13.30 -3.56
C PHE A 29 -7.62 14.17 -4.46
N TYR A 30 -7.29 15.45 -4.50
CA TYR A 30 -7.92 16.48 -5.33
C TYR A 30 -6.86 17.19 -6.17
N VAL A 31 -7.25 17.80 -7.29
CA VAL A 31 -6.33 18.59 -8.11
C VAL A 31 -5.99 19.89 -7.39
N THR A 32 -6.99 20.50 -6.75
CA THR A 32 -6.85 21.79 -6.05
C THR A 32 -7.53 21.78 -4.69
N HIS A 33 -7.18 22.76 -3.85
CA HIS A 33 -7.82 22.98 -2.57
C HIS A 33 -9.30 23.35 -2.69
N ASP A 34 -9.69 24.16 -3.70
CA ASP A 34 -11.09 24.54 -3.89
C ASP A 34 -11.97 23.35 -4.28
N GLU A 35 -11.41 22.43 -5.07
CA GLU A 35 -12.08 21.17 -5.40
C GLU A 35 -12.37 20.34 -4.15
N SER A 36 -11.44 20.29 -3.19
CA SER A 36 -11.66 19.56 -1.92
C SER A 36 -12.82 20.09 -1.07
N LYS A 37 -13.20 21.35 -1.26
CA LYS A 37 -14.34 21.98 -0.58
C LYS A 37 -15.66 21.79 -1.32
N ASN A 38 -15.59 21.48 -2.61
CA ASN A 38 -16.77 21.26 -3.43
C ASN A 38 -17.32 19.86 -3.16
N ARG A 39 -18.57 19.78 -2.67
CA ARG A 39 -19.27 18.51 -2.41
C ARG A 39 -19.49 17.67 -3.68
N ASN A 40 -19.45 18.28 -4.86
CA ASN A 40 -19.68 17.61 -6.14
C ASN A 40 -18.37 17.19 -6.83
N SER A 41 -17.22 17.37 -6.18
CA SER A 41 -15.94 16.97 -6.77
C SER A 41 -15.73 15.46 -6.71
N SER A 42 -15.10 14.92 -7.75
CA SER A 42 -14.74 13.50 -7.83
C SER A 42 -13.37 13.28 -7.20
N ALA A 43 -13.33 13.10 -5.88
CA ALA A 43 -12.10 12.73 -5.20
C ALA A 43 -11.66 11.31 -5.59
N THR A 44 -10.36 11.12 -5.82
CA THR A 44 -9.81 9.75 -5.78
C THR A 44 -9.51 9.43 -4.33
N THR A 45 -10.17 8.42 -3.75
CA THR A 45 -9.97 8.04 -2.34
C THR A 45 -9.21 6.73 -2.24
N ASN A 46 -8.11 6.73 -1.49
CA ASN A 46 -7.42 5.53 -1.09
C ASN A 46 -7.83 5.19 0.34
N ARG A 47 -8.49 4.05 0.51
CA ARG A 47 -8.75 3.50 1.83
C ARG A 47 -7.49 2.83 2.32
N LEU A 48 -6.93 3.32 3.42
CA LEU A 48 -5.75 2.72 4.03
C LEU A 48 -6.16 1.69 5.06
N ASP A 49 -5.39 0.61 5.13
CA ASP A 49 -5.60 -0.44 6.12
C ASP A 49 -4.79 -0.10 7.37
N ALA A 50 -5.44 0.61 8.30
CA ALA A 50 -4.82 1.06 9.54
C ALA A 50 -4.56 -0.08 10.53
N MET A 51 -3.50 0.06 11.31
CA MET A 51 -3.06 -0.86 12.36
C MET A 51 -2.56 -0.04 13.55
N GLU A 52 -2.86 -0.52 14.75
CA GLU A 52 -2.38 0.05 16.01
C GLU A 52 -1.35 -0.91 16.60
N LEU A 53 -0.22 -0.36 17.07
CA LEU A 53 0.84 -1.11 17.72
C LEU A 53 1.05 -0.52 19.11
N GLU A 54 0.94 -1.36 20.14
CA GLU A 54 1.30 -0.99 21.50
C GLU A 54 2.67 -1.59 21.84
N THR A 55 3.57 -0.75 22.34
CA THR A 55 4.88 -1.19 22.82
C THR A 55 4.80 -1.62 24.28
N LYS A 56 5.79 -2.40 24.75
CA LYS A 56 5.83 -2.89 26.13
C LYS A 56 5.89 -1.79 27.19
N ASP A 57 6.36 -0.60 26.83
CA ASP A 57 6.36 0.60 27.67
C ASP A 57 5.04 1.40 27.60
N GLY A 58 3.99 0.82 27.01
CA GLY A 58 2.64 1.39 26.94
C GLY A 58 2.50 2.52 25.94
N LYS A 59 3.41 2.66 24.97
CA LYS A 59 3.28 3.66 23.90
C LYS A 59 2.53 3.07 22.72
N THR A 60 1.56 3.82 22.23
CA THR A 60 0.76 3.43 21.08
C THR A 60 1.22 4.15 19.82
N PHE A 61 1.44 3.39 18.75
CA PHE A 61 1.76 3.89 17.41
C PHE A 61 0.64 3.53 16.44
N PHE A 62 0.21 4.50 15.64
CA PHE A 62 -0.78 4.29 14.58
C PHE A 62 -0.08 4.24 13.22
N CYS A 63 -0.21 3.11 12.54
CA CYS A 63 0.38 2.83 11.24
C CYS A 63 -0.71 2.55 10.22
N ALA A 64 -0.41 2.73 8.94
CA ALA A 64 -1.35 2.43 7.86
C ALA A 64 -0.63 1.74 6.70
N ALA A 65 -1.23 0.68 6.15
CA ALA A 65 -0.75 -0.01 4.97
C ALA A 65 -1.52 0.42 3.72
N SER A 66 -0.86 0.34 2.57
CA SER A 66 -1.45 0.60 1.25
C SER A 66 -2.50 -0.42 0.83
N SER A 67 -2.53 -1.60 1.47
CA SER A 67 -3.50 -2.65 1.19
C SER A 67 -3.69 -3.59 2.39
N ALA A 68 -4.81 -4.31 2.42
CA ALA A 68 -5.10 -5.28 3.46
C ALA A 68 -4.14 -6.47 3.42
N LYS A 69 -3.61 -6.80 2.23
CA LYS A 69 -2.57 -7.83 2.05
C LYS A 69 -1.27 -7.38 2.73
N ASP A 70 -0.86 -6.14 2.50
CA ASP A 70 0.35 -5.59 3.12
C ASP A 70 0.17 -5.48 4.63
N LYS A 71 -0.99 -5.01 5.11
CA LYS A 71 -1.32 -5.00 6.54
C LYS A 71 -1.15 -6.38 7.16
N ARG A 72 -1.74 -7.43 6.57
CA ARG A 72 -1.59 -8.82 7.07
C ARG A 72 -0.15 -9.29 7.06
N LYS A 73 0.63 -8.98 6.01
CA LYS A 73 2.05 -9.32 5.93
C LYS A 73 2.82 -8.68 7.10
N TRP A 74 2.62 -7.38 7.33
CA TRP A 74 3.24 -6.66 8.43
C TRP A 74 2.84 -7.21 9.79
N ILE A 75 1.54 -7.47 10.01
CA ILE A 75 1.03 -8.08 11.24
C ILE A 75 1.72 -9.42 11.50
N ASN A 76 1.76 -10.31 10.51
CA ASN A 76 2.37 -11.63 10.67
C ASN A 76 3.87 -11.55 10.94
N THR A 77 4.60 -10.71 10.19
CA THR A 77 6.03 -10.49 10.43
C THR A 77 6.27 -9.96 11.84
N LEU A 78 5.51 -8.95 12.29
CA LEU A 78 5.63 -8.41 13.64
C LEU A 78 5.33 -9.46 14.71
N TYR A 79 4.28 -10.26 14.54
CA TYR A 79 3.98 -11.34 15.48
C TYR A 79 5.10 -12.38 15.55
N HIS A 80 5.67 -12.80 14.42
CA HIS A 80 6.76 -13.78 14.40
C HIS A 80 8.07 -13.22 14.96
N GLU A 81 8.39 -11.96 14.68
CA GLU A 81 9.61 -11.30 15.17
C GLU A 81 9.54 -10.96 16.68
N ILE A 82 8.35 -10.60 17.17
CA ILE A 82 8.14 -10.18 18.56
C ILE A 82 7.85 -11.37 19.48
N ALA A 83 7.33 -12.48 18.96
CA ALA A 83 7.14 -13.70 19.74
C ALA A 83 8.49 -14.18 20.31
N PRO A 84 8.64 -14.26 21.65
CA PRO A 84 9.86 -14.71 22.27
C PRO A 84 9.97 -16.23 22.09
N GLY A 85 10.60 -16.67 21.00
CA GLY A 85 11.02 -18.06 20.85
C GLY A 85 10.85 -18.65 19.45
N GLN A 86 11.73 -18.27 18.52
CA GLN A 86 12.39 -19.22 17.60
C GLN A 86 13.45 -18.49 16.78
N ARG A 87 14.58 -18.15 17.42
CA ARG A 87 15.84 -17.90 16.71
C ARG A 87 16.46 -19.24 16.29
N HIS A 88 15.84 -19.95 15.35
CA HIS A 88 16.48 -20.93 14.46
C HIS A 88 15.40 -21.65 13.63
N GLN A 89 15.22 -21.29 12.36
CA GLN A 89 15.52 -22.17 11.22
C GLN A 89 15.22 -21.43 9.90
N ARG A 90 16.18 -21.52 8.98
CA ARG A 90 16.06 -21.08 7.59
C ARG A 90 14.93 -21.90 6.92
N CYS A 91 13.93 -21.24 6.35
CA CYS A 91 13.05 -21.86 5.36
C CYS A 91 13.16 -21.05 4.07
N GLU A 92 13.97 -21.58 3.17
CA GLU A 92 13.75 -21.41 1.73
C GLU A 92 12.30 -21.83 1.48
N MET A 93 11.48 -20.89 1.02
CA MET A 93 10.19 -21.21 0.44
C MET A 93 10.28 -20.89 -1.04
N ASP A 94 10.55 -21.95 -1.80
CA ASP A 94 10.11 -22.05 -3.17
C ASP A 94 8.68 -21.52 -3.28
N ASN A 95 8.51 -20.44 -4.03
CA ASN A 95 7.27 -20.17 -4.74
C ASN A 95 7.54 -20.32 -6.22
N ALA A 96 7.80 -21.57 -6.61
CA ALA A 96 7.39 -22.07 -7.91
C ALA A 96 5.86 -21.99 -8.00
N SER A 97 5.35 -20.83 -8.42
CA SER A 97 4.03 -20.69 -9.04
C SER A 97 3.97 -19.44 -9.92
N GLU A 98 4.98 -19.28 -10.79
CA GLU A 98 4.79 -18.63 -12.09
C GLU A 98 4.61 -19.73 -13.14
N THR A 99 3.55 -20.51 -12.97
CA THR A 99 3.05 -21.41 -14.01
C THR A 99 2.16 -20.62 -14.95
N GLU A 100 2.57 -20.61 -16.21
CA GLU A 100 1.66 -20.76 -17.36
C GLU A 100 0.83 -19.55 -17.84
N HIS A 101 1.16 -18.30 -17.45
CA HIS A 101 0.55 -17.13 -18.13
C HIS A 101 1.51 -16.19 -18.85
N ASP A 102 2.81 -16.24 -18.54
CA ASP A 102 3.81 -15.32 -19.12
C ASP A 102 4.70 -15.95 -20.20
N ARG A 103 4.29 -17.09 -20.78
CA ARG A 103 4.94 -17.70 -21.95
C ARG A 103 4.10 -17.66 -23.24
N ARG A 104 2.94 -17.01 -23.24
CA ARG A 104 2.02 -16.99 -24.39
C ARG A 104 1.97 -15.67 -25.18
N LEU A 105 2.90 -14.74 -24.95
CA LEU A 105 2.94 -13.47 -25.69
C LEU A 105 4.20 -13.22 -26.54
N GLU A 106 5.14 -14.16 -26.64
CA GLU A 106 6.38 -13.97 -27.45
C GLU A 106 6.50 -14.86 -28.71
N ILE A 107 5.40 -15.41 -29.24
CA ILE A 107 5.45 -16.23 -30.49
C ILE A 107 4.68 -15.61 -31.68
N ASN A 108 4.19 -14.37 -31.60
CA ASN A 108 3.36 -13.79 -32.69
C ASN A 108 3.85 -12.46 -33.30
N PHE A 109 5.16 -12.15 -33.30
CA PHE A 109 5.69 -11.00 -34.04
C PHE A 109 7.04 -11.24 -34.74
N ALA A 110 7.20 -12.37 -35.43
CA ALA A 110 8.24 -12.53 -36.45
C ALA A 110 7.79 -13.50 -37.55
N ALA A 111 6.69 -13.17 -38.23
CA ALA A 111 6.32 -13.81 -39.49
C ALA A 111 5.67 -12.77 -40.41
N LYS A 112 6.51 -11.94 -41.03
CA LYS A 112 6.36 -11.58 -42.44
C LYS A 112 7.65 -10.99 -42.99
#